data_AF-A0A6T7JRD0-F1
#
_entry.id   AF-A0A6T7JRD0-F1
#
_cell.length_a   1.000
_cell.length_b   1.000
_cell.length_c   1.000
_cell.angle_alpha   90.00
_cell.angle_beta   90.00
_cell.angle_gamma   90.00
#
_symmetry.space_group_name_H-M   'P 1'
#
loop_
_entity.id
_entity.type
_entity.pdbx_description
1 polymer ?
#
loop_
_entity_poly.entity_id
_entity_poly.type
_entity_poly.pdbx_seq_one_letter_code
_entity_poly.pdbx_strand_id
1 'polypeptide(L)'
;MSWKASLSRHLPVVRFFGCPKSPASRGIIGWYSKNYEELKMLNPTMPLLLRCSDNAMPAITTQLSFTTSHLLNYMLQQNKFQNTDGSINEERTAAAKKFLGYLNDPQLKKEYEVSRWNSPGFDPQRPFLEEDQPDWKTDPKISKDLSRYIEINDELDATWNTITSGPDNEFTRAENGLLMCQRVDLWCAGEAEVEAALKHLLNLGKECNDLEPDTPEYITEFYPGASDL
;
A
#
# COMPACT_ATOMS: atom_id res chain seq x y z
N MET A 1 -19.45 15.76 11.14
CA MET A 1 -19.70 14.31 11.07
C MET A 1 -18.63 13.56 11.85
N SER A 2 -19.02 12.59 12.68
CA SER A 2 -18.08 11.81 13.50
C SER A 2 -17.13 11.02 12.60
N TRP A 3 -15.82 11.25 12.72
CA TRP A 3 -14.76 10.52 11.98
C TRP A 3 -14.87 8.99 12.12
N LYS A 4 -15.55 8.51 13.18
CA LYS A 4 -15.87 7.10 13.40
C LYS A 4 -16.68 6.49 12.25
N ALA A 5 -17.54 7.26 11.59
CA ALA A 5 -18.38 6.77 10.48
C ALA A 5 -17.60 6.57 9.17
N SER A 6 -16.41 7.17 9.03
CA SER A 6 -15.58 6.99 7.83
C SER A 6 -14.57 5.85 7.96
N LEU A 7 -14.57 5.09 9.06
CA LEU A 7 -13.61 4.00 9.26
C LEU A 7 -13.76 2.93 8.19
N SER A 8 -14.98 2.46 7.92
CA SER A 8 -15.26 1.43 6.91
C SER A 8 -14.88 1.80 5.48
N ARG A 9 -14.78 3.10 5.16
CA ARG A 9 -14.42 3.58 3.82
C ARG A 9 -12.93 3.47 3.53
N HIS A 10 -12.09 3.49 4.57
CA HIS A 10 -10.63 3.57 4.40
C HIS A 10 -9.90 2.40 5.06
N LEU A 11 -10.52 1.78 6.07
CA LEU A 11 -9.96 0.64 6.79
C LEU A 11 -10.77 -0.60 6.47
N PRO A 12 -10.16 -1.63 5.84
CA PRO A 12 -10.88 -2.86 5.55
C PRO A 12 -11.12 -3.69 6.81
N VAL A 13 -10.31 -3.51 7.86
CA VAL A 13 -10.43 -4.22 9.14
C VAL A 13 -9.71 -3.47 10.24
N VAL A 14 -10.25 -3.52 11.46
CA VAL A 14 -9.57 -3.03 12.66
C VAL A 14 -9.51 -4.15 13.70
N ARG A 15 -8.29 -4.43 14.19
CA ARG A 15 -8.04 -5.45 15.20
C ARG A 15 -7.41 -4.83 16.43
N PHE A 16 -8.03 -5.07 17.58
CA PHE A 16 -7.55 -4.68 18.90
C PHE A 16 -6.92 -5.91 19.57
N PHE A 17 -5.72 -5.75 20.12
CA PHE A 17 -5.04 -6.77 20.90
C PHE A 17 -4.95 -6.32 22.35
N GLY A 18 -5.19 -7.23 23.28
CA GLY A 18 -5.05 -6.93 24.71
C GLY A 18 -5.06 -8.17 25.59
N CYS A 19 -4.50 -8.05 26.78
CA CYS A 19 -4.53 -9.09 27.81
C CYS A 19 -5.55 -8.73 28.89
N PRO A 20 -6.64 -9.50 29.08
CA PRO A 20 -7.67 -9.19 30.08
C PRO A 20 -7.16 -9.07 31.52
N LYS A 21 -6.12 -9.84 31.85
CA LYS A 21 -5.50 -9.87 33.18
C LYS A 21 -4.49 -8.74 33.39
N SER A 22 -4.02 -8.11 32.32
CA SER A 22 -2.96 -7.09 32.40
C SER A 22 -3.53 -5.70 32.61
N PRO A 23 -3.03 -4.93 33.61
CA PRO A 23 -3.33 -3.52 33.76
C PRO A 23 -3.05 -2.69 32.50
N ALA A 24 -2.03 -3.06 31.73
CA ALA A 24 -1.58 -2.31 30.56
C ALA A 24 -2.60 -2.31 29.41
N SER A 25 -3.52 -3.29 29.37
CA SER A 25 -4.54 -3.40 28.31
C SER A 25 -5.91 -2.84 28.71
N ARG A 26 -6.06 -2.28 29.92
CA ARG A 26 -7.35 -1.75 30.40
C ARG A 26 -7.90 -0.66 29.50
N GLY A 27 -7.07 0.24 28.98
CA GLY A 27 -7.50 1.31 28.09
C GLY A 27 -8.12 0.79 26.80
N ILE A 28 -7.45 -0.16 26.13
CA ILE A 28 -7.97 -0.81 24.90
C ILE A 28 -9.30 -1.53 25.18
N ILE A 29 -9.34 -2.38 26.21
CA ILE A 29 -10.51 -3.21 26.49
C ILE A 29 -11.69 -2.34 26.95
N GLY A 30 -11.43 -1.34 27.78
CA GLY A 30 -12.42 -0.36 28.25
C GLY A 30 -13.00 0.46 27.09
N TRP A 31 -12.12 1.03 26.25
CA TRP A 31 -12.56 1.81 25.09
C TRP A 31 -13.37 0.96 24.11
N TYR A 32 -12.89 -0.25 23.78
CA TYR A 32 -13.60 -1.15 22.87
C TYR A 32 -14.99 -1.48 23.40
N SER A 33 -15.10 -1.88 24.66
CA SER A 33 -16.40 -2.26 25.26
C SER A 33 -17.39 -1.10 25.28
N LYS A 34 -16.92 0.14 25.49
CA LYS A 34 -17.78 1.34 25.50
C LYS A 34 -18.22 1.79 24.11
N ASN A 35 -17.36 1.63 23.09
CA ASN A 35 -17.59 2.21 21.77
C ASN A 35 -18.04 1.19 20.71
N TYR A 36 -18.00 -0.12 21.00
CA TYR A 36 -18.24 -1.18 20.02
C TYR A 36 -19.60 -1.05 19.34
N GLU A 37 -20.68 -0.85 20.11
CA GLU A 37 -22.04 -0.76 19.55
C GLU A 37 -22.19 0.42 18.59
N GLU A 38 -21.71 1.61 19.00
CA GLU A 38 -21.71 2.81 18.15
C GLU A 38 -20.88 2.59 16.87
N LEU A 39 -19.67 2.04 17.00
CA LEU A 39 -18.79 1.81 15.86
C LEU A 39 -19.37 0.81 14.88
N LYS A 40 -20.01 -0.25 15.37
CA LYS A 40 -20.59 -1.29 14.53
C LYS A 40 -21.87 -0.81 13.86
N MET A 41 -22.67 0.01 14.54
CA MET A 41 -23.82 0.70 13.95
C MET A 41 -23.39 1.65 12.82
N LEU A 42 -22.33 2.43 13.02
CA LEU A 42 -21.80 3.36 12.01
C LEU A 42 -21.05 2.65 10.86
N ASN A 43 -20.52 1.44 11.10
CA ASN A 43 -19.69 0.70 10.16
C ASN A 43 -20.10 -0.79 10.11
N PRO A 44 -21.30 -1.10 9.59
CA PRO A 44 -21.87 -2.44 9.66
C PRO A 44 -21.03 -3.48 8.91
N THR A 45 -20.41 -3.11 7.80
CA THR A 45 -19.60 -4.01 6.95
C THR A 45 -18.16 -4.21 7.45
N MET A 46 -17.62 -3.28 8.24
CA MET A 46 -16.24 -3.35 8.70
C MET A 46 -16.08 -4.41 9.82
N PRO A 47 -15.15 -5.37 9.68
CA PRO A 47 -14.78 -6.27 10.76
C PRO A 47 -14.05 -5.52 11.87
N LEU A 48 -14.63 -5.58 13.08
CA LEU A 48 -14.09 -5.00 14.31
C LEU A 48 -13.77 -6.13 15.29
N LEU A 49 -12.50 -6.49 15.41
CA LEU A 49 -12.07 -7.69 16.13
C LEU A 49 -11.34 -7.33 17.43
N LEU A 50 -11.78 -7.87 18.56
CA LEU A 50 -11.00 -7.89 19.80
C LEU A 50 -10.33 -9.26 19.96
N ARG A 51 -9.01 -9.28 20.04
CA ARG A 51 -8.19 -10.48 20.25
C ARG A 51 -7.57 -10.41 21.63
N CYS A 52 -8.05 -11.30 22.49
CA CYS A 52 -7.55 -11.44 23.85
C CYS A 52 -6.63 -12.66 23.96
N SER A 53 -5.43 -12.47 24.51
CA SER A 53 -4.52 -13.56 24.87
C SER A 53 -3.76 -13.20 26.14
N ASP A 54 -3.37 -14.22 26.89
CA ASP A 54 -2.45 -14.04 28.02
C ASP A 54 -1.12 -13.44 27.50
N ASN A 55 -0.59 -12.47 28.24
CA ASN A 55 0.63 -11.71 27.89
C ASN A 55 0.61 -11.01 26.51
N ALA A 56 -0.54 -10.81 25.89
CA ALA A 56 -0.64 -10.01 24.68
C ALA A 56 -0.23 -8.55 24.94
N MET A 57 0.68 -8.03 24.11
CA MET A 57 0.98 -6.61 24.10
C MET A 57 -0.24 -5.83 23.58
N PRO A 58 -0.69 -4.79 24.30
CA PRO A 58 -1.81 -3.96 23.85
C PRO A 58 -1.43 -3.24 22.55
N ALA A 59 -2.21 -3.45 21.48
CA ALA A 59 -1.96 -2.82 20.19
C ALA A 59 -3.26 -2.71 19.36
N ILE A 60 -3.26 -1.80 18.39
CA ILE A 60 -4.30 -1.72 17.35
C ILE A 60 -3.62 -1.91 16.01
N THR A 61 -4.23 -2.72 15.15
CA THR A 61 -3.75 -2.93 13.78
C THR A 61 -4.87 -2.79 12.78
N THR A 62 -4.50 -2.37 11.58
CA THR A 62 -5.32 -2.50 10.36
C THR A 62 -4.59 -3.38 9.35
N GLN A 63 -5.17 -3.56 8.17
CA GLN A 63 -4.50 -4.20 7.05
C GLN A 63 -4.70 -3.31 5.83
N LEU A 64 -3.66 -2.58 5.44
CA LEU A 64 -3.68 -1.79 4.22
C LEU A 64 -2.83 -2.48 3.16
N SER A 65 -3.19 -2.26 1.90
CA SER A 65 -2.34 -2.66 0.78
C SER A 65 -1.44 -1.49 0.42
N PHE A 66 -0.12 -1.67 0.50
CA PHE A 66 0.82 -0.64 0.07
C PHE A 66 1.29 -0.93 -1.35
N THR A 67 1.37 0.13 -2.17
CA THR A 67 1.92 0.06 -3.51
C THR A 67 3.40 0.46 -3.48
N THR A 68 4.13 0.17 -4.55
CA THR A 68 5.52 0.62 -4.73
C THR A 68 5.65 2.14 -4.57
N SER A 69 4.65 2.91 -5.03
CA SER A 69 4.61 4.37 -4.85
C SER A 69 4.61 4.78 -3.37
N HIS A 70 3.83 4.10 -2.53
CA HIS A 70 3.80 4.37 -1.09
C HIS A 70 5.16 4.10 -0.44
N LEU A 71 5.81 3.00 -0.81
CA LEU A 71 7.14 2.65 -0.31
C LEU A 71 8.20 3.69 -0.70
N LEU A 72 8.24 4.10 -1.96
CA LEU A 72 9.21 5.10 -2.42
C LEU A 72 8.97 6.45 -1.76
N ASN A 73 7.71 6.89 -1.62
CA ASN A 73 7.38 8.11 -0.88
C ASN A 73 7.81 8.03 0.58
N TYR A 74 7.58 6.90 1.25
CA TYR A 74 8.03 6.67 2.63
C TYR A 74 9.57 6.76 2.74
N MET A 75 10.30 6.10 1.83
CA MET A 75 11.77 6.14 1.80
C MET A 75 12.30 7.56 1.59
N LEU A 76 11.68 8.34 0.69
CA LEU A 76 12.04 9.73 0.44
C LEU A 76 11.78 10.62 1.66
N GLN A 77 10.60 10.51 2.28
CA GLN A 77 10.23 11.32 3.45
C GLN A 77 11.11 11.03 4.68
N GLN A 78 11.49 9.77 4.86
CA GLN A 78 12.31 9.31 5.99
C GLN A 78 13.82 9.37 5.69
N ASN A 79 14.23 9.95 4.55
CA ASN A 79 15.62 10.04 4.09
C ASN A 79 16.34 8.69 4.21
N LYS A 80 15.69 7.60 3.79
CA LYS A 80 16.24 6.25 3.92
C LYS A 80 17.40 6.02 2.96
N PHE A 81 17.34 6.60 1.76
CA PHE A 81 18.37 6.47 0.73
C PHE A 81 19.71 7.05 1.20
N GLN A 82 20.51 6.23 1.86
CA GLN A 82 21.75 6.64 2.52
C GLN A 82 22.93 5.82 2.03
N ASN A 83 24.05 6.49 1.79
CA ASN A 83 25.33 5.84 1.53
C ASN A 83 25.82 5.11 2.79
N THR A 84 26.87 4.30 2.65
CA THR A 84 27.52 3.61 3.78
C THR A 84 27.95 4.58 4.89
N ASP A 85 28.26 5.82 4.54
CA ASP A 85 28.68 6.87 5.47
C ASP A 85 27.51 7.60 6.16
N GLY A 86 26.26 7.22 5.86
CA GLY A 86 25.03 7.86 6.38
C GLY A 86 24.63 9.16 5.68
N SER A 87 25.37 9.61 4.67
CA SER A 87 24.99 10.74 3.82
C SER A 87 23.86 10.37 2.86
N ILE A 88 23.02 11.34 2.49
CA ILE A 88 21.92 11.11 1.53
C ILE A 88 22.51 10.79 0.16
N ASN A 89 22.02 9.72 -0.47
CA ASN A 89 22.39 9.37 -1.84
C ASN A 89 21.48 10.10 -2.83
N GLU A 90 22.02 11.14 -3.46
CA GLU A 90 21.29 11.99 -4.41
C GLU A 90 20.87 11.25 -5.67
N GLU A 91 21.71 10.33 -6.17
CA GLU A 91 21.43 9.54 -7.38
C GLU A 91 20.21 8.63 -7.19
N ARG A 92 20.16 7.89 -6.07
CA ARG A 92 19.02 7.04 -5.72
C ARG A 92 17.77 7.85 -5.42
N THR A 93 17.92 9.00 -4.77
CA THR A 93 16.81 9.93 -4.53
C THR A 93 16.24 10.46 -5.84
N ALA A 94 17.08 10.81 -6.81
CA ALA A 94 16.68 11.24 -8.14
C ALA A 94 16.03 10.10 -8.93
N ALA A 95 16.58 8.89 -8.86
CA ALA A 95 16.00 7.69 -9.48
C ALA A 95 14.61 7.37 -8.92
N ALA A 96 14.43 7.43 -7.60
CA ALA A 96 13.13 7.21 -6.96
C ALA A 96 12.09 8.26 -7.39
N LYS A 97 12.47 9.55 -7.44
CA LYS A 97 11.59 10.62 -7.94
C LYS A 97 11.24 10.44 -9.41
N LYS A 98 12.21 10.03 -10.23
CA LYS A 98 12.00 9.72 -11.64
C LYS A 98 10.99 8.58 -11.77
N PHE A 99 11.21 7.45 -11.10
CA PHE A 99 10.32 6.29 -11.13
C PHE A 99 8.90 6.63 -10.65
N LEU A 100 8.76 7.42 -9.58
CA LEU A 100 7.46 7.96 -9.14
C LEU A 100 6.80 8.83 -10.21
N GLY A 101 7.57 9.59 -10.98
CA GLY A 101 7.08 10.31 -12.16
C GLY A 101 6.43 9.39 -13.18
N TYR A 102 7.09 8.27 -13.54
CA TYR A 102 6.49 7.25 -14.42
C TYR A 102 5.21 6.65 -13.83
N LEU A 103 5.21 6.33 -12.53
CA LEU A 103 4.04 5.74 -11.87
C LEU A 103 2.86 6.71 -11.74
N ASN A 104 3.08 8.02 -11.80
CA ASN A 104 2.03 9.02 -11.67
C ASN A 104 1.58 9.61 -13.02
N ASP A 105 2.31 9.36 -14.11
CA ASP A 105 1.95 9.84 -15.45
C ASP A 105 1.03 8.84 -16.17
N PRO A 106 -0.28 9.15 -16.33
CA PRO A 106 -1.23 8.24 -17.00
C PRO A 106 -0.94 8.08 -18.49
N GLN A 107 -0.36 9.10 -19.13
CA GLN A 107 -0.06 9.07 -20.56
C GLN A 107 1.09 8.11 -20.83
N LEU A 108 2.13 8.16 -20.00
CA LEU A 108 3.30 7.30 -20.13
C LEU A 108 2.98 5.83 -19.82
N LYS A 109 2.09 5.57 -18.86
CA LYS A 109 1.55 4.22 -18.62
C LYS A 109 0.82 3.68 -19.86
N LYS A 110 -0.06 4.49 -20.44
CA LYS A 110 -0.78 4.12 -21.65
C LYS A 110 0.16 3.88 -22.83
N GLU A 111 1.20 4.71 -22.97
CA GLU A 111 2.23 4.54 -23.99
C GLU A 111 2.99 3.23 -23.82
N TYR A 112 3.38 2.89 -22.59
CA TYR A 112 4.02 1.62 -22.26
C TYR A 112 3.12 0.42 -22.61
N GLU A 113 1.85 0.45 -22.21
CA GLU A 113 0.89 -0.61 -22.52
C GLU A 113 0.64 -0.77 -24.02
N VAL A 114 0.46 0.32 -24.76
CA VAL A 114 0.25 0.27 -26.21
C VAL A 114 1.51 -0.25 -26.91
N SER A 115 2.69 0.25 -26.53
CA SER A 115 3.95 -0.15 -27.15
C SER A 115 4.28 -1.63 -26.96
N ARG A 116 3.85 -2.23 -25.83
CA ARG A 116 3.94 -3.68 -25.60
C ARG A 116 3.22 -4.50 -26.67
N TRP A 117 2.07 -4.02 -27.14
CA TRP A 117 1.20 -4.73 -28.10
C TRP A 117 1.46 -4.36 -29.56
N ASN A 118 2.50 -3.56 -29.85
CA ASN A 118 2.85 -3.17 -31.21
C ASN A 118 3.27 -4.34 -32.10
N SER A 119 3.78 -5.43 -31.52
CA SER A 119 4.11 -6.67 -32.23
C SER A 119 2.91 -7.64 -32.15
N PRO A 120 2.17 -7.87 -33.25
CA PRO A 120 0.99 -8.71 -33.20
C PRO A 120 1.33 -10.16 -32.86
N GLY A 121 0.67 -10.72 -31.84
CA GLY A 121 0.85 -12.12 -31.43
C GLY A 121 2.12 -12.41 -30.66
N PHE A 122 2.88 -11.39 -30.25
CA PHE A 122 4.05 -11.52 -29.41
C PHE A 122 3.89 -10.65 -28.16
N ASP A 123 4.03 -11.26 -26.99
CA ASP A 123 3.99 -10.56 -25.71
C ASP A 123 5.38 -10.62 -25.05
N PRO A 124 6.08 -9.49 -24.90
CA PRO A 124 7.41 -9.45 -24.27
C PRO A 124 7.40 -9.76 -22.77
N GLN A 125 6.24 -9.78 -22.10
CA GLN A 125 6.13 -10.16 -20.68
C GLN A 125 5.54 -11.56 -20.48
N ARG A 126 5.46 -12.38 -21.54
CA ARG A 126 4.97 -13.76 -21.37
C ARG A 126 5.92 -14.53 -20.43
N PRO A 127 5.38 -15.37 -19.52
CA PRO A 127 6.22 -16.24 -18.70
C PRO A 127 7.13 -17.11 -19.58
N PHE A 128 8.37 -17.35 -19.12
CA PHE A 128 9.36 -18.21 -19.79
C PHE A 128 9.77 -17.78 -21.21
N LEU A 129 9.51 -16.53 -21.60
CA LEU A 129 9.91 -15.99 -22.90
C LEU A 129 11.39 -16.20 -23.21
N GLU A 130 12.24 -15.98 -22.21
CA GLU A 130 13.69 -16.12 -22.32
C GLU A 130 14.13 -17.57 -22.52
N GLU A 131 13.34 -18.56 -22.08
CA GLU A 131 13.62 -19.99 -22.31
C GLU A 131 13.15 -20.43 -23.71
N ASP A 132 11.95 -19.99 -24.11
CA ASP A 132 11.34 -20.37 -25.39
C ASP A 132 12.00 -19.65 -26.59
N GLN A 133 12.35 -18.38 -26.42
CA GLN A 133 12.86 -17.50 -27.47
C GLN A 133 13.91 -16.52 -26.91
N PRO A 134 15.10 -16.98 -26.49
CA PRO A 134 16.12 -16.13 -25.86
C PRO A 134 16.56 -14.94 -26.72
N ASP A 135 16.60 -15.13 -28.04
CA ASP A 135 17.11 -14.14 -28.99
C ASP A 135 16.04 -13.18 -29.54
N TRP A 136 14.84 -13.14 -28.95
CA TRP A 136 13.73 -12.33 -29.44
C TRP A 136 14.06 -10.83 -29.56
N LYS A 137 14.94 -10.32 -28.69
CA LYS A 137 15.42 -8.92 -28.73
C LYS A 137 16.30 -8.63 -29.95
N THR A 138 16.90 -9.67 -30.55
CA THR A 138 17.77 -9.55 -31.73
C THR A 138 17.02 -9.76 -33.04
N ASP A 139 15.79 -10.28 -33.00
CA ASP A 139 14.94 -10.43 -34.19
C ASP A 139 14.63 -9.03 -34.77
N PRO A 140 15.05 -8.73 -36.02
CA PRO A 140 14.89 -7.41 -36.62
C PRO A 140 13.44 -6.93 -36.69
N LYS A 141 12.47 -7.85 -36.78
CA LYS A 141 11.06 -7.52 -36.88
C LYS A 141 10.49 -7.17 -35.50
N ILE A 142 10.70 -8.07 -34.52
CA ILE A 142 10.18 -7.90 -33.16
C ILE A 142 10.87 -6.72 -32.47
N SER A 143 12.19 -6.59 -32.61
CA SER A 143 12.98 -5.50 -32.04
C SER A 143 12.57 -4.13 -32.57
N LYS A 144 12.24 -4.02 -33.86
CA LYS A 144 11.75 -2.77 -34.46
C LYS A 144 10.37 -2.40 -33.92
N ASP A 145 9.45 -3.36 -33.92
CA ASP A 145 8.05 -3.12 -33.50
C ASP A 145 7.95 -2.81 -32.00
N LEU A 146 8.82 -3.41 -31.17
CA LEU A 146 8.88 -3.20 -29.71
C LEU A 146 9.97 -2.23 -29.26
N SER A 147 10.63 -1.53 -30.17
CA SER A 147 11.76 -0.62 -29.86
C SER A 147 11.43 0.37 -28.73
N ARG A 148 10.24 0.98 -28.79
CA ARG A 148 9.76 1.92 -27.77
C ARG A 148 9.47 1.24 -26.43
N TYR A 149 8.89 0.05 -26.45
CA TYR A 149 8.65 -0.74 -25.25
C TYR A 149 9.97 -1.10 -24.56
N ILE A 150 10.96 -1.56 -25.34
CA ILE A 150 12.28 -1.95 -24.85
C ILE A 150 12.99 -0.73 -24.22
N GLU A 151 12.96 0.42 -24.88
CA GLU A 151 13.55 1.66 -24.35
C GLU A 151 12.97 2.04 -22.98
N ILE A 152 11.64 2.09 -22.85
CA ILE A 152 10.97 2.44 -21.58
C ILE A 152 11.24 1.37 -20.53
N ASN A 153 11.18 0.09 -20.90
CA ASN A 153 11.39 -1.02 -19.98
C ASN A 153 12.83 -1.03 -19.44
N ASP A 154 13.83 -0.91 -20.31
CA ASP A 154 15.25 -0.90 -19.92
C ASP A 154 15.56 0.32 -19.04
N GLU A 155 14.93 1.47 -19.29
CA GLU A 155 15.03 2.65 -18.44
C GLU A 155 14.40 2.43 -17.06
N LEU A 156 13.21 1.82 -17.01
CA LEU A 156 12.55 1.46 -15.75
C LEU A 156 13.35 0.44 -14.95
N ASP A 157 13.92 -0.57 -15.61
CA ASP A 157 14.75 -1.60 -14.97
C ASP A 157 16.06 -0.99 -14.46
N ALA A 158 16.72 -0.12 -15.23
CA ALA A 158 17.92 0.57 -14.80
C ALA A 158 17.66 1.48 -13.58
N THR A 159 16.56 2.24 -13.61
CA THR A 159 16.16 3.09 -12.48
C THR A 159 15.79 2.25 -11.25
N TRP A 160 15.08 1.15 -11.43
CA TRP A 160 14.74 0.22 -10.36
C TRP A 160 15.98 -0.41 -9.72
N ASN A 161 16.91 -0.94 -10.53
CA ASN A 161 18.17 -1.49 -10.05
C ASN A 161 18.99 -0.46 -9.26
N THR A 162 18.96 0.81 -9.69
CA THR A 162 19.60 1.90 -8.97
C THR A 162 18.96 2.11 -7.59
N ILE A 163 17.62 2.12 -7.51
CA ILE A 163 16.87 2.27 -6.25
C ILE A 163 17.19 1.13 -5.28
N THR A 164 17.23 -0.12 -5.77
CA THR A 164 17.43 -1.31 -4.93
C THR A 164 18.89 -1.61 -4.60
N SER A 165 19.86 -0.94 -5.24
CA SER A 165 21.31 -1.12 -5.01
C SER A 165 21.82 -0.70 -3.62
N GLY A 166 20.94 -0.28 -2.72
CA GLY A 166 21.31 0.21 -1.39
C GLY A 166 21.95 -0.83 -0.48
N PRO A 167 22.79 -0.39 0.48
CA PRO A 167 23.44 -1.30 1.43
C PRO A 167 22.45 -1.93 2.42
N ASP A 168 22.86 -3.01 3.09
CA ASP A 168 22.19 -3.59 4.26
C ASP A 168 20.68 -3.88 4.08
N ASN A 169 20.26 -4.31 2.89
CA ASN A 169 18.85 -4.56 2.57
C ASN A 169 17.93 -3.40 3.00
N GLU A 170 18.39 -2.15 2.79
CA GLU A 170 17.68 -0.92 3.14
C GLU A 170 16.24 -0.91 2.64
N PHE A 171 16.03 -1.39 1.41
CA PHE A 171 14.72 -1.49 0.78
C PHE A 171 13.77 -2.40 1.56
N THR A 172 14.18 -3.63 1.90
CA THR A 172 13.39 -4.57 2.72
C THR A 172 13.14 -4.03 4.13
N ARG A 173 14.11 -3.31 4.72
CA ARG A 173 13.91 -2.65 6.02
C ARG A 173 12.88 -1.53 5.93
N ALA A 174 12.89 -0.75 4.85
CA ALA A 174 11.90 0.29 4.61
C ALA A 174 10.50 -0.30 4.40
N GLU A 175 10.39 -1.40 3.64
CA GLU A 175 9.14 -2.14 3.46
C GLU A 175 8.56 -2.61 4.79
N ASN A 176 9.40 -3.27 5.62
CA ASN A 176 8.99 -3.66 6.96
C ASN A 176 8.61 -2.45 7.83
N GLY A 177 9.35 -1.35 7.74
CA GLY A 177 9.04 -0.11 8.44
C GLY A 177 7.67 0.46 8.07
N LEU A 178 7.34 0.47 6.78
CA LEU A 178 6.04 0.89 6.28
C LEU A 178 4.91 -0.06 6.74
N LEU A 179 5.15 -1.37 6.71
CA LEU A 179 4.21 -2.36 7.24
C LEU A 179 3.94 -2.15 8.74
N MET A 180 4.97 -1.80 9.51
CA MET A 180 4.81 -1.51 10.94
C MET A 180 3.98 -0.25 11.21
N CYS A 181 3.85 0.70 10.26
CA CYS A 181 2.93 1.84 10.42
C CYS A 181 1.46 1.43 10.53
N GLN A 182 1.09 0.23 10.09
CA GLN A 182 -0.27 -0.29 10.26
C GLN A 182 -0.57 -0.77 11.68
N ARG A 183 0.42 -0.73 12.58
CA ARG A 183 0.33 -1.16 13.97
C ARG A 183 0.71 -0.02 14.90
N VAL A 184 -0.15 0.25 15.88
CA VAL A 184 0.13 1.17 16.97
C VAL A 184 0.17 0.38 18.27
N ASP A 185 1.34 0.31 18.89
CA ASP A 185 1.51 -0.28 20.21
C ASP A 185 1.06 0.72 21.29
N LEU A 186 0.31 0.23 22.26
CA LEU A 186 -0.45 1.04 23.22
C LEU A 186 -0.16 0.59 24.65
N TRP A 187 1.13 0.50 24.98
CA TRP A 187 1.57 0.09 26.31
C TRP A 187 1.09 1.07 27.39
N CYS A 188 0.28 0.58 28.33
CA CYS A 188 -0.33 1.41 29.40
C CYS A 188 -1.12 2.62 28.88
N ALA A 189 -1.62 2.55 27.65
CA ALA A 189 -2.39 3.62 27.05
C ALA A 189 -3.79 3.71 27.67
N GLY A 190 -4.30 4.93 27.80
CA GLY A 190 -5.68 5.21 28.17
C GLY A 190 -6.63 5.16 26.98
N GLU A 191 -7.89 5.48 27.24
CA GLU A 191 -8.95 5.49 26.21
C GLU A 191 -8.73 6.59 25.14
N ALA A 192 -8.10 7.71 25.52
CA ALA A 192 -7.83 8.81 24.60
C ALA A 192 -6.74 8.45 23.58
N GLU A 193 -5.71 7.73 24.02
CA GLU A 193 -4.62 7.24 23.18
C GLU A 193 -5.11 6.17 22.21
N VAL A 194 -6.05 5.31 22.64
CA VAL A 194 -6.74 4.35 21.75
C VAL A 194 -7.47 5.09 20.63
N GLU A 195 -8.17 6.17 20.97
CA GLU A 195 -8.87 6.98 19.98
C GLU A 195 -7.90 7.67 19.00
N ALA A 196 -6.80 8.23 19.52
CA ALA A 196 -5.76 8.84 18.70
C ALA A 196 -5.10 7.83 17.75
N ALA A 197 -4.85 6.60 18.22
CA ALA A 197 -4.31 5.51 17.40
C ALA A 197 -5.26 5.15 16.25
N LEU A 198 -6.57 5.08 16.50
CA LEU A 198 -7.55 4.82 15.44
C LEU A 198 -7.64 5.98 14.43
N LYS A 199 -7.54 7.23 14.89
CA LYS A 199 -7.47 8.39 14.00
C LYS A 199 -6.21 8.36 13.13
N HIS A 200 -5.08 7.96 13.71
CA HIS A 200 -3.83 7.77 12.96
C HIS A 200 -4.00 6.71 11.87
N LEU A 201 -4.51 5.53 12.22
CA LEU A 201 -4.77 4.47 11.25
C LEU A 201 -5.77 4.91 10.18
N LEU A 202 -6.83 5.64 10.55
CA LEU A 202 -7.78 6.21 9.59
C LEU A 202 -7.10 7.18 8.61
N ASN A 203 -6.23 8.06 9.09
CA ASN A 203 -5.51 8.99 8.22
C ASN A 203 -4.56 8.24 7.27
N LEU A 204 -3.85 7.22 7.77
CA LEU A 204 -3.05 6.33 6.94
C LEU A 204 -3.91 5.62 5.89
N GLY A 205 -5.09 5.13 6.28
CA GLY A 205 -6.06 4.53 5.37
C GLY A 205 -6.54 5.49 4.28
N LYS A 206 -6.82 6.76 4.61
CA LYS A 206 -7.23 7.77 3.63
C LYS A 206 -6.17 8.05 2.57
N GLU A 207 -4.90 7.98 2.95
CA GLU A 207 -3.80 8.21 2.02
C GLU A 207 -3.51 7.00 1.14
N CYS A 208 -3.74 5.79 1.65
CA CYS A 208 -3.34 4.56 0.97
C CYS A 208 -4.48 3.78 0.32
N ASN A 209 -5.73 4.09 0.67
CA ASN A 209 -6.87 3.25 0.36
C ASN A 209 -8.10 4.10 0.04
N ASP A 210 -8.37 4.22 -1.25
CA ASP A 210 -9.69 4.61 -1.75
C ASP A 210 -10.47 3.32 -2.04
N LEU A 211 -11.16 2.79 -1.01
CA LEU A 211 -12.17 1.75 -1.23
C LEU A 211 -13.41 2.42 -1.84
N GLU A 212 -13.28 2.92 -3.07
CA GLU A 212 -14.46 3.11 -3.90
C GLU A 212 -14.96 1.72 -4.30
N PRO A 213 -16.26 1.41 -4.08
CA PRO A 213 -16.84 0.22 -4.66
C PRO A 213 -16.64 0.28 -6.17
N ASP A 214 -15.87 -0.65 -6.73
CA ASP A 214 -15.82 -0.86 -8.17
C ASP A 214 -17.21 -1.34 -8.60
N THR A 215 -18.06 -0.41 -9.01
CA THR A 215 -19.34 -0.74 -9.63
C THR A 215 -19.03 -1.14 -11.07
N PRO A 216 -19.16 -2.42 -11.44
CA PRO A 216 -18.91 -2.84 -12.80
C PRO A 216 -19.84 -2.07 -13.73
N GLU A 217 -19.35 -1.61 -14.88
CA GLU A 217 -20.11 -0.79 -15.85
C GLU A 217 -21.44 -1.44 -16.30
N TYR A 218 -21.59 -2.75 -16.13
CA TYR A 218 -22.81 -3.50 -16.47
C TYR A 218 -23.88 -3.54 -15.36
N ILE A 219 -23.58 -3.11 -14.12
CA ILE A 219 -24.59 -3.01 -13.05
C ILE A 219 -25.31 -1.67 -13.19
N THR A 220 -26.33 -1.64 -14.03
CA THR A 220 -27.18 -0.45 -14.29
C THR A 220 -28.32 -0.26 -13.29
N GLU A 221 -28.51 -1.18 -12.34
CA GLU A 221 -29.69 -1.22 -11.47
C GLU A 221 -29.50 -0.57 -10.09
N PHE A 222 -28.32 -0.04 -9.76
CA PHE A 222 -28.14 0.64 -8.48
C PHE A 222 -28.67 2.08 -8.55
N TYR A 223 -29.98 2.24 -8.42
CA TYR A 223 -30.63 3.55 -8.30
C TYR A 223 -30.41 4.11 -6.88
N PRO A 224 -29.58 5.15 -6.68
CA PRO A 224 -29.29 5.72 -5.36
C PRO A 224 -30.42 6.63 -4.85
N GLY A 225 -31.67 6.28 -5.14
CA GLY A 225 -32.87 7.05 -4.82
C GLY A 225 -34.17 6.24 -4.74
N ALA A 226 -34.10 4.91 -4.92
CA ALA A 226 -35.20 4.03 -4.54
C ALA A 226 -35.00 3.68 -3.06
N SER A 227 -36.02 3.96 -2.25
CA SER A 227 -36.06 3.58 -0.84
C SER A 227 -36.14 2.05 -0.70
N ASP A 228 -35.00 1.38 -0.75
CA ASP A 228 -34.83 0.04 -0.22
C ASP A 228 -33.87 0.08 0.98
N LEU A 229 -34.29 0.90 1.97
CA LEU A 229 -34.29 0.67 3.43
C LEU A 229 -34.72 1.94 4.18
#